data_AF-A0A2P7BDY7-F1
#
_entry.id   AF-A0A2P7BDY7-F1
#
_cell.length_a   1.000
_cell.length_b   1.000
_cell.length_c   1.000
_cell.angle_alpha   90.00
_cell.angle_beta   90.00
_cell.angle_gamma   90.00
#
_symmetry.space_group_name_H-M   'P 1'
#
loop_
_entity.id
_entity.type
_entity.pdbx_description
1 polymer ?
#
loop_
_entity_poly.entity_id
_entity_poly.type
_entity_poly.pdbx_seq_one_letter_code
_entity_poly.pdbx_strand_id
1 'polypeptide(L)' 'MTDNVAVLDGFTKEVMAFSDMVELHLLIKPDADLDDRFKAWDCDEQEYLQVNGWLFTFEHI' A
#
# COMPACT_ATOMS: atom_id res chain seq x y z
N MET A 1 -2.49 -21.13 3.43
CA MET A 1 -1.84 -19.99 2.77
C MET A 1 -2.83 -19.48 1.76
N THR A 2 -3.61 -18.46 2.13
CA THR A 2 -4.46 -17.78 1.16
C THR A 2 -3.51 -16.87 0.41
N ASP A 3 -3.17 -17.23 -0.83
CA ASP A 3 -2.37 -16.35 -1.67
C ASP A 3 -3.13 -15.02 -1.76
N ASN A 4 -2.55 -13.96 -1.20
CA ASN A 4 -3.16 -12.65 -1.24
C ASN A 4 -3.26 -12.27 -2.72
N VAL A 5 -4.48 -12.04 -3.22
CA VAL A 5 -4.76 -11.70 -4.62
C VAL A 5 -3.90 -10.54 -5.12
N ALA A 6 -3.51 -9.64 -4.21
CA ALA A 6 -2.60 -8.53 -4.49
C ALA A 6 -1.18 -9.00 -4.83
N VAL A 7 -0.65 -10.00 -4.12
CA VAL A 7 0.68 -10.58 -4.39
C VAL A 7 0.69 -11.24 -5.77
N LEU A 8 -0.40 -11.93 -6.13
CA LEU A 8 -0.57 -12.50 -7.48
C LEU A 8 -0.69 -11.42 -8.56
N ASP A 9 -1.19 -10.22 -8.23
CA ASP A 9 -1.27 -9.04 -9.10
C ASP A 9 0.03 -8.18 -9.08
N GLY A 10 1.07 -8.66 -8.39
CA GLY A 10 2.40 -8.02 -8.37
C GLY A 10 2.59 -6.94 -7.30
N PHE A 11 1.68 -6.83 -6.33
CA PHE A 11 1.83 -5.98 -5.16
C PHE A 11 2.59 -6.76 -4.09
N THR A 12 3.91 -6.58 -4.06
CA THR A 12 4.81 -7.40 -3.24
C THR A 12 5.64 -6.59 -2.26
N LYS A 13 5.60 -5.26 -2.33
CA LYS A 13 6.36 -4.39 -1.44
C LYS A 13 5.44 -3.91 -0.32
N GLU A 14 5.78 -4.31 0.90
CA GLU A 14 5.00 -4.03 2.09
C GLU A 14 5.45 -2.72 2.73
N VAL A 15 4.50 -1.87 3.11
CA VAL A 15 4.74 -0.58 3.76
C VAL A 15 3.66 -0.28 4.80
N MET A 16 4.03 0.43 5.86
CA MET A 16 3.08 1.17 6.67
C MET A 16 2.97 2.59 6.13
N ALA A 17 1.75 3.07 5.94
CA ALA A 17 1.45 4.45 5.56
C ALA A 17 0.82 5.20 6.73
N PHE A 18 1.38 6.35 7.08
CA PHE A 18 0.96 7.16 8.23
C PHE A 18 0.46 8.52 7.77
N SER A 19 -0.70 8.93 8.29
CA SER A 19 -1.25 10.29 8.18
C SER A 19 -1.76 10.74 9.54
N ASP A 20 -2.13 12.01 9.68
CA ASP A 20 -2.68 12.54 10.94
C ASP A 20 -3.99 11.86 11.38
N MET A 21 -4.68 11.17 10.47
CA MET A 21 -6.04 10.65 10.69
C MET A 21 -6.11 9.11 10.69
N VAL A 22 -5.17 8.46 10.02
CA VAL A 22 -5.23 7.03 9.71
C VAL A 22 -3.82 6.47 9.53
N GLU A 23 -3.66 5.20 9.93
CA GLU A 23 -2.51 4.35 9.64
C GLU A 23 -3.00 3.19 8.77
N LEU A 24 -2.29 2.86 7.69
CA LEU A 24 -2.67 1.80 6.75
C LEU A 24 -1.52 0.81 6.56
N HIS A 25 -1.85 -0.48 6.59
CA HIS A 25 -0.93 -1.55 6.22
C HIS A 25 -1.11 -1.90 4.74
N LEU A 26 -0.13 -1.55 3.91
CA LEU A 26 -0.28 -1.60 2.46
C LEU A 26 0.71 -2.53 1.77
N LEU A 27 0.23 -3.23 0.74
CA LEU A 27 1.07 -3.77 -0.33
C LEU A 27 1.03 -2.85 -1.54
N ILE A 28 2.20 -2.51 -2.09
CA ILE A 28 2.37 -1.66 -3.27
C ILE A 28 3.17 -2.41 -4.33
N LYS A 29 3.15 -1.90 -5.57
CA LYS A 29 4.05 -2.38 -6.60
C LYS A 29 5.51 -2.01 -6.26
N PRO A 30 6.50 -2.85 -6.59
CA PRO A 30 7.91 -2.58 -6.29
C PRO A 30 8.44 -1.25 -6.84
N ASP A 31 7.89 -0.83 -7.98
CA ASP A 31 8.26 0.38 -8.74
C ASP A 31 7.31 1.55 -8.50
N ALA A 32 6.39 1.46 -7.53
CA ALA A 32 5.48 2.55 -7.19
C ALA A 32 6.27 3.78 -6.70
N ASP A 33 5.97 4.93 -7.30
CA ASP A 33 6.45 6.24 -6.84
C ASP A 33 5.60 6.70 -5.67
N LEU A 34 6.22 6.74 -4.47
CA LEU A 34 5.55 7.10 -3.22
C LEU A 34 5.27 8.60 -3.10
N ASP A 35 5.83 9.44 -3.97
CA ASP A 35 5.56 10.87 -4.01
C ASP A 35 4.41 11.23 -4.98
N ASP A 36 3.91 10.27 -5.77
CA ASP A 36 2.79 10.43 -6.71
C ASP A 36 1.53 9.65 -6.26
N ARG A 37 0.51 9.59 -7.13
CA ARG A 37 -0.69 8.77 -6.93
C ARG A 37 -0.41 7.35 -7.41
N PHE A 38 -0.54 6.38 -6.52
CA PHE A 38 -0.35 4.97 -6.84
C PHE A 38 -1.50 4.11 -6.30
N LYS A 39 -1.65 2.94 -6.90
CA LYS A 39 -2.58 1.92 -6.40
C LYS A 39 -1.88 1.15 -5.29
N ALA A 40 -2.60 0.81 -4.24
CA ALA A 40 -2.14 -0.05 -3.16
C ALA A 40 -3.22 -1.07 -2.81
N TRP A 41 -2.83 -2.16 -2.16
CA TRP A 41 -3.74 -3.10 -1.52
C TRP A 41 -3.69 -2.89 -0.02
N ASP A 42 -4.86 -2.67 0.59
CA ASP A 42 -5.01 -2.62 2.03
C ASP A 42 -5.06 -4.05 2.61
N CYS A 43 -4.09 -4.37 3.47
CA CYS A 43 -3.97 -5.69 4.08
C CYS A 43 -5.03 -5.94 5.15
N ASP A 44 -5.52 -4.89 5.82
CA ASP A 44 -6.49 -4.99 6.91
C ASP A 44 -7.92 -5.09 6.35
N GLU A 45 -8.30 -4.15 5.49
CA GLU A 45 -9.63 -4.10 4.86
C GLU A 45 -9.78 -5.03 3.64
N GLN A 46 -8.68 -5.55 3.11
CA GLN A 46 -8.66 -6.43 1.93
C GLN A 46 -9.28 -5.79 0.67
N GLU A 47 -8.90 -4.56 0.38
CA GLU A 47 -9.38 -3.82 -0.80
C GLU A 47 -8.27 -3.02 -1.52
N TYR A 48 -8.57 -2.61 -2.75
CA TYR A 48 -7.66 -1.75 -3.50
C TYR A 48 -7.94 -0.27 -3.23
N LEU A 49 -6.89 0.46 -2.86
CA LEU A 49 -6.93 1.89 -2.64
C LEU A 49 -6.17 2.64 -3.73
N GLN A 50 -6.65 3.84 -4.05
CA GLN A 50 -5.88 4.84 -4.78
C GLN A 50 -5.28 5.80 -3.75
N VAL A 51 -3.99 5.68 -3.50
CA VAL A 51 -3.26 6.49 -2.52
C VAL A 51 -2.72 7.73 -3.22
N ASN A 52 -2.82 8.89 -2.56
CA ASN A 52 -2.10 10.09 -2.95
C ASN A 52 -0.87 10.20 -2.05
N GLY A 53 0.32 9.88 -2.58
CA GLY A 53 1.54 9.69 -1.81
C GLY A 53 1.89 10.86 -0.89
N TRP A 54 1.73 12.09 -1.38
CA TRP A 54 2.00 13.33 -0.63
C TRP A 54 1.12 13.56 0.61
N LEU A 55 0.11 12.72 0.87
CA LEU A 55 -0.72 12.78 2.08
C LEU A 55 -0.21 11.88 3.21
N PHE A 56 0.82 11.06 2.96
CA PHE A 56 1.30 10.04 3.88
C PHE A 56 2.82 10.10 4.04
N THR A 57 3.29 9.60 5.18
CA THR A 57 4.68 9.16 5.37
C THR A 57 4.71 7.63 5.31
N PHE A 58 5.78 7.05 4.74
CA PHE A 58 5.87 5.61 4.54
C PHE A 58 7.07 5.00 5.26
N GLU A 59 6.87 3.83 5.86
CA GLU A 59 7.94 2.99 6.43
C GLU A 59 7.91 1.59 5.80
N HIS A 60 9.08 1.01 5.55
CA HIS A 60 9.22 -0.36 5.04
C HIS A 60 9.21 -1.37 6.18
N ILE A 61 8.53 -2.50 5.96
CA ILE A 61 8.43 -3.62 6.91
C ILE A 61 9.32 -4.79 6.47
#